data_AF-A0AAP2Z2L5-F1
#
_entry.id   AF-A0AAP2Z2L5-F1
#
_cell.length_a   1.000
_cell.length_b   1.000
_cell.length_c   1.000
_cell.angle_alpha   90.00
_cell.angle_beta   90.00
_cell.angle_gamma   90.00
#
_symmetry.space_group_name_H-M   'P 1'
#
loop_
_entity.id
_entity.type
_entity.pdbx_description
1 polymer ?
#
loop_
_entity_poly.entity_id
_entity_poly.type
_entity_poly.pdbx_seq_one_letter_code
_entity_poly.pdbx_strand_id
1 'polypeptide(L)'
;MSKTSDSEVVRVSQKGQATIPKSLRDKLGIDAPGEVIFYEDDERIIVEPVPSIGELAGIHADESMESGEILETVAEEAQREREQEEATFERLHPQRQGTDDE
;
A
#
# COMPACT_ATOMS: atom_id res chain seq x y z
N MET A 1 24.77 18.51 11.08
CA MET A 1 24.33 19.92 11.14
C MET A 1 22.84 19.94 10.81
N SER A 2 22.01 20.23 11.80
CA SER A 2 20.54 20.22 11.65
C SER A 2 20.15 21.34 10.68
N LYS A 3 19.48 20.98 9.59
CA LYS A 3 18.83 21.95 8.71
C LYS A 3 17.74 22.62 9.53
N THR A 4 17.95 23.84 9.99
CA THR A 4 16.87 24.66 10.56
C THR A 4 15.96 25.03 9.40
N SER A 5 14.96 24.21 9.19
CA SER A 5 13.90 24.42 8.21
C SER A 5 13.15 25.70 8.57
N ASP A 6 13.03 26.60 7.61
CA ASP A 6 12.15 27.77 7.53
C ASP A 6 10.93 27.68 8.48
N SER A 7 11.04 28.28 9.67
CA SER A 7 9.99 28.25 10.70
C SER A 7 9.15 29.52 10.62
N GLU A 8 7.84 29.37 10.41
CA GLU A 8 6.89 30.49 10.37
C GLU A 8 5.95 30.46 11.58
N VAL A 9 5.73 31.61 12.22
CA VAL A 9 4.81 31.73 13.35
C VAL A 9 3.40 32.03 12.84
N VAL A 10 2.47 31.12 13.11
CA VAL A 10 1.05 31.28 12.77
C VAL A 10 0.20 31.49 14.02
N ARG A 11 -0.91 32.22 13.88
CA ARG A 11 -1.89 32.38 14.96
C ARG A 11 -2.82 31.17 15.00
N VAL A 12 -3.13 30.73 16.21
CA VAL A 12 -4.16 29.73 16.46
C VAL A 12 -5.47 30.46 16.76
N SER A 13 -6.55 30.06 16.08
CA SER A 13 -7.88 30.61 16.31
C SER A 13 -8.42 30.17 17.69
N GLN A 14 -9.47 30.84 18.18
CA GLN A 14 -10.15 30.41 19.42
C GLN A 14 -10.70 28.99 19.36
N LYS A 15 -10.94 28.47 18.16
CA LYS A 15 -11.40 27.09 17.92
C LYS A 15 -10.25 26.09 17.76
N GLY A 16 -9.01 26.51 17.97
CA GLY A 16 -7.83 25.64 17.84
C GLY A 16 -7.35 25.42 16.40
N GLN A 17 -7.80 26.23 15.43
CA GLN A 17 -7.36 26.08 14.04
C GLN A 17 -6.08 26.87 13.79
N ALA A 18 -5.10 26.24 13.16
CA ALA A 18 -3.91 26.88 12.62
C ALA A 18 -3.85 26.63 11.11
N THR A 19 -3.63 27.69 10.33
CA THR A 19 -3.51 27.57 8.88
C THR A 19 -2.07 27.18 8.52
N ILE A 20 -1.91 26.11 7.75
CA ILE A 20 -0.60 25.69 7.23
C ILE A 20 -0.12 26.73 6.20
N PRO A 21 1.04 27.38 6.38
CA PRO A 21 1.62 28.32 5.41
C PRO A 21 1.73 27.74 4.01
N LYS A 22 1.54 28.58 2.97
CA LYS A 22 1.59 28.14 1.56
C LYS A 22 2.91 27.45 1.22
N SER A 23 4.03 28.00 1.68
CA SER A 23 5.37 27.45 1.45
C SER A 23 5.53 26.01 1.96
N LEU A 24 4.86 25.65 3.06
CA LEU A 24 4.88 24.29 3.59
C LEU A 24 3.91 23.37 2.85
N ARG A 25 2.72 23.86 2.49
CA ARG A 25 1.77 23.09 1.67
C ARG A 25 2.38 22.68 0.34
N ASP A 26 2.98 23.64 -0.38
CA ASP A 26 3.58 23.41 -1.69
C ASP A 26 4.76 22.41 -1.60
N LYS A 27 5.53 22.44 -0.51
CA LYS A 27 6.64 21.50 -0.27
C LYS A 27 6.19 20.09 0.08
N LEU A 28 5.06 19.97 0.80
CA LEU A 28 4.53 18.69 1.28
C LEU A 28 3.44 18.11 0.36
N GLY A 29 3.12 18.78 -0.75
CA GLY A 29 2.06 18.34 -1.67
C GLY A 29 0.66 18.36 -1.06
N ILE A 30 0.40 19.27 -0.10
CA ILE A 30 -0.91 19.37 0.56
C ILE A 30 -1.80 20.32 -0.25
N ASP A 31 -2.56 19.76 -1.18
CA ASP A 31 -3.59 20.49 -1.92
C ASP A 31 -4.85 20.72 -1.09
N ALA A 32 -5.60 21.77 -1.40
CA ALA A 32 -6.87 22.10 -0.74
C ALA A 32 -8.05 21.90 -1.71
N PRO A 33 -9.14 21.23 -1.28
CA PRO A 33 -9.32 20.59 0.03
C PRO A 33 -8.49 19.30 0.15
N GLY A 34 -7.85 19.11 1.29
CA GLY A 34 -7.01 17.93 1.57
C GLY A 34 -7.02 17.60 3.06
N GLU A 35 -6.54 16.40 3.39
CA GLU A 35 -6.52 15.86 4.74
C GLU A 35 -5.08 15.65 5.22
N VAL A 36 -4.86 15.82 6.52
CA VAL A 36 -3.55 15.62 7.15
C VAL A 36 -3.72 14.84 8.45
N ILE A 37 -2.70 14.05 8.79
CA ILE A 37 -2.60 13.32 10.05
C ILE A 37 -1.81 14.20 11.03
N PHE A 38 -2.35 14.34 12.23
CA PHE A 38 -1.66 14.97 13.37
C PHE A 38 -1.27 13.89 14.37
N TYR A 39 -0.01 13.87 14.80
CA TYR A 39 0.44 13.06 15.92
C TYR A 39 1.50 13.79 16.74
N GLU A 40 1.66 13.34 17.99
CA GLU A 40 2.63 13.88 18.94
C GLU A 40 3.94 13.08 18.85
N ASP A 41 5.06 13.79 18.79
CA ASP A 41 6.42 13.26 18.86
C ASP A 41 7.22 14.13 19.84
N ASP A 42 7.59 13.57 20.99
CA ASP A 42 8.11 14.30 22.16
C ASP A 42 7.23 15.52 22.53
N GLU A 43 7.77 16.74 22.44
CA GLU A 43 7.06 18.00 22.74
C GLU A 43 6.66 18.74 21.44
N ARG A 44 6.46 17.99 20.34
CA ARG A 44 6.15 18.53 19.01
C ARG A 44 4.93 17.87 18.42
N ILE A 45 4.20 18.65 17.63
CA ILE A 45 3.13 18.16 16.78
C ILE A 45 3.70 17.97 15.38
N ILE A 46 3.62 16.75 14.87
CA ILE A 46 3.97 16.41 13.49
C ILE A 46 2.70 16.39 12.65
N VAL A 47 2.80 16.91 11.42
CA VAL A 47 1.70 17.00 10.46
C VAL A 47 2.14 16.36 9.16
N GLU A 48 1.43 15.32 8.72
CA GLU A 48 1.72 14.58 7.49
C GLU A 48 0.51 14.58 6.54
N PRO A 49 0.70 14.71 5.21
CA PRO A 49 -0.38 14.54 4.25
C PRO A 49 -0.96 13.12 4.31
N VAL A 50 -2.28 13.00 4.19
CA VAL A 50 -2.91 11.69 3.95
C VAL A 50 -2.71 11.35 2.48
N PRO A 51 -2.05 10.22 2.14
CA PRO A 51 -1.89 9.81 0.75
C PRO A 51 -3.27 9.50 0.15
N SER A 52 -3.52 9.99 -1.05
CA SER A 52 -4.73 9.67 -1.79
C SER A 52 -4.73 8.21 -2.24
N ILE A 53 -5.91 7.63 -2.50
CA ILE A 53 -6.04 6.27 -3.05
C ILE A 53 -5.26 6.13 -4.37
N GLY A 54 -5.16 7.21 -5.17
CA GLY A 54 -4.37 7.23 -6.40
C GLY A 54 -2.86 7.10 -6.15
N GLU A 55 -2.33 7.69 -5.08
CA GLU A 55 -0.92 7.56 -4.68
C GLU A 55 -0.62 6.21 -4.03
N LEU A 56 -1.57 5.66 -3.26
CA LEU A 56 -1.48 4.30 -2.73
C LEU A 56 -1.49 3.24 -3.83
N ALA A 57 -2.23 3.47 -4.92
CA ALA A 57 -2.17 2.61 -6.11
C ALA A 57 -0.84 2.75 -6.88
N GLY A 58 -0.13 3.87 -6.72
CA GLY A 58 1.14 4.16 -7.39
C GLY A 58 2.38 3.52 -6.75
N ILE A 59 2.34 3.12 -5.48
CA ILE A 59 3.46 2.40 -4.82
C ILE A 59 3.57 0.92 -5.20
N HIS A 60 2.67 0.40 -6.05
CA HIS A 60 2.80 -0.90 -6.72
C HIS A 60 2.57 -0.84 -8.24
N ALA A 61 2.21 0.32 -8.79
CA ALA A 61 2.19 0.53 -10.23
C ALA A 61 3.57 1.07 -10.65
N ASP A 62 4.56 0.19 -10.67
CA ASP A 62 5.71 0.43 -11.53
C ASP A 62 5.18 0.67 -12.95
N GLU A 63 5.43 1.87 -13.49
CA GLU A 63 4.97 2.32 -14.81
C GLU A 63 5.52 1.48 -15.98
N SER A 64 6.15 0.32 -15.71
CA SER A 64 6.56 -0.66 -16.72
C SER A 64 5.80 -1.99 -16.68
N MET A 65 4.89 -2.22 -15.72
CA MET A 65 4.10 -3.45 -15.72
C MET A 65 2.81 -3.26 -16.52
N GLU A 66 2.87 -3.61 -17.82
CA GLU A 66 1.68 -3.93 -18.60
C GLU A 66 0.77 -4.80 -17.72
N SER A 67 -0.47 -4.36 -17.47
CA SER A 67 -1.44 -5.06 -16.60
C SER A 67 -1.79 -6.48 -17.05
N GLY A 68 -1.17 -6.99 -18.12
CA GLY A 68 -1.22 -8.37 -18.57
C GLY A 68 -0.14 -9.29 -17.98
N GLU A 69 1.10 -8.83 -17.76
CA GLU A 69 2.22 -9.72 -17.39
C GLU A 69 2.12 -10.27 -15.96
N ILE A 70 1.67 -9.46 -15.01
CA ILE A 70 1.46 -9.91 -13.61
C ILE A 70 0.31 -10.92 -13.56
N LEU A 71 -0.77 -10.69 -14.32
CA LEU A 71 -1.91 -11.61 -14.36
C LEU A 71 -1.52 -12.96 -14.96
N GLU A 72 -0.70 -12.95 -16.01
CA GLU A 72 -0.16 -14.17 -16.63
C GLU A 72 0.73 -14.93 -15.65
N THR A 73 1.65 -14.25 -14.96
CA THR A 73 2.54 -14.87 -13.97
C THR A 73 1.75 -15.52 -12.82
N VAL A 74 0.75 -14.81 -12.29
CA VAL A 74 -0.12 -15.34 -11.21
C VAL A 74 -0.95 -16.55 -11.70
N ALA A 75 -1.43 -16.52 -12.95
CA ALA A 75 -2.17 -17.63 -13.53
C ALA A 75 -1.29 -18.87 -13.77
N GLU A 76 -0.05 -18.67 -14.22
CA GLU A 76 0.92 -19.76 -14.40
C GLU A 76 1.29 -20.42 -13.07
N GLU A 77 1.56 -19.64 -12.02
CA GLU A 77 1.87 -20.19 -10.70
C GLU A 77 0.68 -20.96 -10.12
N ALA A 78 -0.53 -20.41 -10.21
CA ALA A 78 -1.75 -21.09 -9.77
C ALA A 78 -1.99 -22.41 -10.54
N GLN A 79 -1.63 -22.49 -11.82
CA GLN A 79 -1.73 -23.71 -12.60
C GLN A 79 -0.68 -24.75 -12.16
N ARG A 80 0.57 -24.33 -11.92
CA ARG A 80 1.64 -25.22 -11.43
C ARG A 80 1.35 -25.76 -10.03
N GLU A 81 0.73 -24.97 -9.17
CA GLU A 81 0.28 -25.43 -7.85
C GLU A 81 -0.79 -26.51 -7.96
N ARG A 82 -1.81 -26.31 -8.81
CA ARG A 82 -2.85 -27.32 -9.05
C ARG A 82 -2.30 -28.63 -9.58
N GLU A 83 -1.38 -28.58 -10.53
CA GLU A 83 -0.75 -29.78 -11.10
C GLU A 83 0.10 -30.53 -10.06
N GLN A 84 0.79 -29.80 -9.17
CA GLN A 84 1.53 -30.39 -8.07
C GLN A 84 0.60 -31.01 -7.01
N GLU A 85 -0.50 -30.35 -6.68
CA GLU A 85 -1.52 -30.87 -5.79
C GLU A 85 -2.14 -32.14 -6.36
N GLU A 86 -2.50 -32.16 -7.65
CA GLU A 86 -3.08 -33.31 -8.33
C GLU A 86 -2.09 -34.49 -8.40
N ALA A 87 -0.83 -34.24 -8.78
CA ALA A 87 0.21 -35.27 -8.78
C ALA A 87 0.54 -35.80 -7.37
N THR A 88 0.45 -34.94 -6.36
CA THR A 88 0.61 -35.34 -4.95
C THR A 88 -0.59 -36.17 -4.49
N PHE A 89 -1.80 -35.78 -4.88
CA PHE A 89 -3.04 -36.50 -4.59
C PHE A 89 -3.03 -37.89 -5.25
N GLU A 90 -2.65 -37.99 -6.52
CA GLU A 90 -2.50 -39.27 -7.23
C GLU A 90 -1.43 -40.18 -6.61
N ARG A 91 -0.31 -39.60 -6.16
CA ARG A 91 0.76 -40.36 -5.50
C ARG A 91 0.36 -40.88 -4.12
N LEU A 92 -0.43 -40.11 -3.38
CA LEU A 92 -0.92 -40.47 -2.05
C LEU A 92 -2.15 -41.40 -2.12
N HIS A 93 -2.89 -41.38 -3.22
CA HIS A 93 -4.00 -42.28 -3.52
C HIS A 93 -3.76 -43.07 -4.82
N PRO A 94 -2.75 -43.96 -4.88
CA PRO A 94 -2.69 -44.94 -5.96
C PRO A 94 -3.96 -45.79 -5.81
N GLN A 95 -4.79 -45.78 -6.84
CA GLN A 95 -6.09 -46.42 -6.86
C GLN A 95 -6.07 -47.75 -6.10
N ARG A 96 -7.03 -47.93 -5.18
CA ARG A 96 -7.47 -49.26 -4.79
C ARG A 96 -7.91 -49.99 -6.07
N GLN A 97 -7.01 -50.75 -6.68
CA GLN A 97 -7.38 -51.77 -7.65
C GLN A 97 -7.54 -53.10 -6.93
N GLY A 98 -8.74 -53.68 -7.09
CA GLY A 98 -9.13 -55.04 -6.69
C GLY A 98 -9.53 -55.14 -5.22
N THR A 99 -10.62 -55.77 -4.81
CA THR A 99 -11.50 -56.80 -5.40
C THR A 99 -12.90 -56.57 -4.76
N ASP A 100 -14.02 -56.93 -5.36
CA ASP A 100 -14.53 -58.29 -5.26
C ASP A 100 -15.51 -58.60 -6.40
N ASP A 101 -15.29 -59.79 -6.95
CA ASP A 101 -16.12 -60.58 -7.84
C ASP A 101 -17.57 -60.79 -7.33
N GLU A 102 -18.45 -60.98 -8.32
CA GLU A 102 -19.74 -61.71 -8.32
C GLU A 102 -20.94 -61.19 -7.51
#